data_AF-G4CKH9-F1
#
_entry.id   AF-G4CKH9-F1
#
_cell.length_a   1.000
_cell.length_b   1.000
_cell.length_c   1.000
_cell.angle_alpha   90.00
_cell.angle_beta   90.00
_cell.angle_gamma   90.00
#
_symmetry.space_group_name_H-M   'P 1'
#
loop_
_entity.id
_entity.type
_entity.pdbx_description
1 polymer ?
#
loop_
_entity_poly.entity_id
_entity_poly.type
_entity_poly.pdbx_seq_one_letter_code
_entity_poly.pdbx_strand_id
1 'polypeptide(L)'
;MNIFPFDDLHGFKDYITFVQMCAPDNFPKEPTISRENWTLDLSFEGLRFGLNMAVEEKGAKPVFEQCKQLVDKAYQHYKAGEEDEGWYALEEVRKLLRKVRTQ
;
A
#
# COMPACT_ATOMS: atom_id res chain seq x y z
N MET A 1 9.66 3.70 -14.84
CA MET A 1 9.61 2.23 -14.87
C MET A 1 9.01 1.82 -13.54
N ASN A 2 7.93 1.04 -13.55
CA ASN A 2 7.30 0.61 -12.30
C ASN A 2 8.19 -0.46 -11.65
N ILE A 3 8.63 -0.20 -10.42
CA ILE A 3 9.49 -1.11 -9.64
C ILE A 3 8.67 -1.99 -8.69
N PHE A 4 7.36 -1.76 -8.59
CA PHE A 4 6.45 -2.47 -7.71
C PHE A 4 5.85 -3.70 -8.42
N PRO A 5 5.49 -4.76 -7.69
CA PRO A 5 5.06 -6.04 -8.25
C PRO A 5 3.58 -6.05 -8.69
N PHE A 6 3.08 -4.94 -9.24
CA PHE A 6 1.70 -4.80 -9.71
C PHE A 6 1.63 -3.79 -10.85
N ASP A 7 0.71 -3.99 -11.78
CA ASP A 7 0.44 -3.10 -12.92
C ASP A 7 -1.05 -2.76 -13.10
N ASP A 8 -1.91 -3.31 -12.24
CA ASP A 8 -3.35 -3.05 -12.21
C ASP A 8 -3.94 -3.02 -10.79
N LEU A 9 -5.21 -2.63 -10.66
CA LEU A 9 -5.91 -2.58 -9.38
C LEU A 9 -5.99 -3.94 -8.67
N HIS A 10 -5.96 -5.06 -9.39
CA HIS A 10 -6.01 -6.38 -8.76
C HIS A 10 -4.70 -6.67 -8.03
N GLY A 11 -3.57 -6.58 -8.73
CA GLY A 11 -2.24 -6.73 -8.13
C GLY A 11 -1.98 -5.69 -7.04
N PHE A 12 -2.51 -4.48 -7.18
CA PHE A 12 -2.39 -3.47 -6.14
C PHE A 12 -3.10 -3.87 -4.82
N LYS A 13 -4.22 -4.59 -4.87
CA LYS A 13 -4.89 -5.10 -3.65
C LYS A 13 -4.05 -6.15 -2.93
N ASP A 14 -3.38 -7.01 -3.69
CA ASP A 14 -2.47 -8.01 -3.11
C ASP A 14 -1.26 -7.33 -2.47
N TYR A 15 -0.75 -6.27 -3.11
CA TYR A 15 0.33 -5.45 -2.56
C TYR A 15 -0.03 -4.80 -1.22
N ILE A 16 -1.26 -4.28 -1.05
CA ILE A 16 -1.71 -3.75 0.25
C ILE A 16 -1.67 -4.83 1.33
N THR A 17 -2.08 -6.05 1.00
CA THR A 17 -2.06 -7.19 1.92
C THR A 17 -0.64 -7.55 2.31
N PHE A 18 0.29 -7.55 1.35
CA PHE A 18 1.73 -7.74 1.60
C PHE A 18 2.27 -6.69 2.58
N VAL A 19 2.03 -5.40 2.31
CA VAL A 19 2.52 -4.32 3.19
C VAL A 19 1.92 -4.44 4.60
N GLN A 20 0.63 -4.75 4.71
CA GLN A 20 -0.04 -4.94 6.00
C GLN A 20 0.53 -6.12 6.81
N MET A 21 0.98 -7.20 6.16
CA MET A 21 1.59 -8.35 6.83
C MET A 21 3.02 -8.09 7.29
N CYS A 22 3.75 -7.21 6.59
CA CYS A 22 5.16 -6.97 6.82
C CYS A 22 5.46 -5.70 7.63
N ALA A 23 4.58 -4.69 7.61
CA ALA A 23 4.81 -3.47 8.36
C ALA A 23 4.79 -3.73 9.89
N PRO A 24 5.61 -2.99 10.67
CA PRO A 24 6.50 -1.93 10.23
C PRO A 24 7.87 -2.38 9.70
N ASP A 25 8.37 -3.57 10.08
CA ASP A 25 9.79 -3.93 9.91
C ASP A 25 10.05 -5.40 9.51
N ASN A 26 9.01 -6.20 9.34
CA ASN A 26 9.06 -7.62 8.95
C ASN A 26 9.10 -7.83 7.43
N PHE A 27 9.60 -6.84 6.69
CA PHE A 27 9.75 -6.94 5.25
C PHE A 27 10.85 -7.94 4.86
N PRO A 28 10.66 -8.71 3.78
CA PRO A 28 11.65 -9.67 3.33
C PRO A 28 12.94 -8.96 2.92
N LYS A 29 14.07 -9.48 3.40
CA LYS A 29 15.41 -9.05 3.02
C LYS A 29 15.90 -9.99 1.94
N GLU A 30 16.02 -9.52 0.70
CA GLU A 30 16.60 -10.32 -0.37
C GLU A 30 18.11 -10.05 -0.48
N PRO A 31 18.98 -11.03 -0.16
CA PRO A 31 20.43 -10.85 -0.28
C PRO A 31 20.93 -10.90 -1.74
N THR A 32 20.08 -11.30 -2.69
CA THR A 32 20.49 -11.66 -4.06
C THR A 32 20.19 -10.60 -5.13
N ILE A 33 19.33 -9.63 -4.86
CA ILE A 33 18.97 -8.59 -5.83
C ILE A 33 19.54 -7.27 -5.32
N SER A 34 20.51 -6.72 -6.06
CA SER A 34 21.27 -5.52 -5.72
C SER A 34 20.46 -4.22 -5.76
N ARG A 35 19.12 -4.27 -5.67
CA ARG A 35 18.25 -3.10 -5.70
C ARG A 35 17.11 -3.28 -4.71
N GLU A 36 17.32 -2.65 -3.56
CA GLU A 36 16.33 -2.24 -2.58
C GLU A 36 15.65 -3.38 -1.79
N ASN A 37 16.10 -3.55 -0.55
CA ASN A 37 15.31 -4.25 0.46
C ASN A 37 13.97 -3.51 0.60
N TRP A 38 12.88 -4.27 0.70
CA TRP A 38 11.60 -3.69 1.07
C TRP A 38 11.72 -3.03 2.45
N THR A 39 11.45 -1.73 2.50
CA THR A 39 11.40 -0.95 3.74
C THR A 39 10.01 -0.37 3.89
N LEU A 40 9.66 0.04 5.11
CA LEU A 40 8.42 0.78 5.34
C LEU A 40 8.27 1.97 4.39
N ASP A 41 9.35 2.74 4.19
CA ASP A 41 9.32 3.94 3.34
C ASP A 41 9.03 3.57 1.87
N LEU A 42 9.78 2.61 1.31
CA LEU A 42 9.57 2.13 -0.06
C LEU A 42 8.19 1.49 -0.25
N SER A 43 7.73 0.73 0.74
CA SER A 43 6.42 0.08 0.69
C SER A 43 5.28 1.09 0.68
N PHE A 44 5.39 2.17 1.43
CA PHE A 44 4.39 3.24 1.42
C PHE A 44 4.47 4.12 0.17
N GLU A 45 5.65 4.27 -0.46
CA GLU A 45 5.73 4.83 -1.82
C GLU A 45 4.95 3.97 -2.83
N GLY A 46 5.07 2.64 -2.73
CA GLY A 46 4.29 1.70 -3.53
C GLY A 46 2.78 1.85 -3.31
N LEU A 47 2.33 2.02 -2.06
CA LEU A 47 0.92 2.26 -1.75
C LEU A 47 0.38 3.53 -2.40
N ARG A 48 1.15 4.63 -2.36
CA ARG A 48 0.77 5.90 -3.01
C ARG A 48 0.75 5.78 -4.54
N PHE A 49 1.75 5.10 -5.10
CA PHE A 49 1.82 4.84 -6.53
C PHE A 49 0.60 4.03 -7.01
N GLY A 50 0.28 2.93 -6.33
CA GLY A 50 -0.87 2.08 -6.69
C GLY A 50 -2.22 2.80 -6.57
N LEU A 51 -2.38 3.73 -5.62
CA LEU A 51 -3.57 4.58 -5.55
C LEU A 51 -3.70 5.54 -6.74
N ASN A 52 -2.60 6.12 -7.22
CA ASN A 52 -2.62 6.96 -8.41
C ASN A 52 -2.95 6.13 -9.66
N MET A 53 -2.33 4.96 -9.81
CA MET A 53 -2.64 4.02 -10.87
C MET A 53 -4.11 3.58 -10.86
N ALA A 54 -4.68 3.30 -9.69
CA ALA A 54 -6.11 2.95 -9.57
C ALA A 54 -7.05 4.09 -10.00
N VAL A 55 -6.66 5.34 -9.75
CA VAL A 55 -7.38 6.54 -10.23
C VAL A 55 -7.29 6.65 -11.75
N GLU A 56 -6.12 6.39 -12.34
CA GLU A 56 -5.95 6.37 -13.80
C GLU A 56 -6.79 5.26 -14.45
N GLU A 57 -6.82 4.06 -13.85
CA GLU A 57 -7.55 2.91 -14.38
C GLU A 57 -9.07 3.02 -14.23
N LYS A 58 -9.58 3.49 -13.08
CA LYS A 58 -11.02 3.48 -12.75
C LYS A 58 -11.68 4.86 -12.78
N GLY A 59 -10.91 5.91 -13.06
CA GLY A 59 -11.31 7.30 -12.92
C GLY A 59 -11.31 7.76 -11.46
N ALA A 60 -11.27 9.07 -11.26
CA ALA A 60 -11.32 9.69 -9.94
C ALA A 60 -12.61 9.33 -9.19
N LYS A 61 -12.48 8.87 -7.94
CA LYS A 61 -13.58 8.50 -7.05
C LYS A 61 -13.23 8.93 -5.62
N PRO A 62 -14.21 9.33 -4.79
CA PRO A 62 -13.96 9.72 -3.39
C PRO A 62 -13.25 8.63 -2.57
N VAL A 63 -13.48 7.35 -2.89
CA VAL A 63 -12.82 6.23 -2.20
C VAL A 63 -11.30 6.27 -2.32
N PHE A 64 -10.76 6.72 -3.44
CA PHE A 64 -9.30 6.78 -3.64
C PHE A 64 -8.68 7.89 -2.81
N GLU A 65 -9.36 9.03 -2.69
CA GLU A 65 -8.90 10.13 -1.84
C GLU A 65 -8.93 9.73 -0.35
N GLN A 66 -9.99 9.04 0.08
CA GLN A 66 -10.07 8.47 1.43
C GLN A 66 -8.93 7.47 1.69
N CYS A 67 -8.62 6.61 0.71
CA CYS A 67 -7.52 5.66 0.83
C CYS A 67 -6.16 6.38 0.91
N LYS A 68 -5.94 7.46 0.17
CA LYS A 68 -4.70 8.26 0.26
C LYS A 68 -4.49 8.79 1.69
N GLN A 69 -5.53 9.39 2.26
CA GLN A 69 -5.49 9.91 3.63
C GLN A 69 -5.22 8.80 4.66
N LEU A 70 -5.84 7.63 4.50
CA LEU A 70 -5.62 6.48 5.38
C LEU A 70 -4.20 5.89 5.24
N VAL A 71 -3.66 5.82 4.02
CA VAL A 71 -2.27 5.39 3.78
C VAL A 71 -1.30 6.36 4.45
N ASP A 72 -1.48 7.67 4.29
CA ASP A 72 -0.61 8.64 4.97
C ASP A 72 -0.73 8.55 6.49
N LYS A 73 -1.95 8.34 7.02
CA LYS A 73 -2.17 8.13 8.45
C LYS A 73 -1.50 6.86 8.97
N ALA A 74 -1.63 5.75 8.26
CA ALA A 74 -0.98 4.48 8.60
C ALA A 74 0.54 4.64 8.65
N TYR A 75 1.11 5.36 7.69
CA TYR A 75 2.55 5.65 7.66
C TYR A 75 3.00 6.41 8.91
N GLN A 76 2.26 7.45 9.31
CA GLN A 76 2.58 8.22 10.52
C GLN A 76 2.49 7.35 11.78
N HIS A 77 1.46 6.51 11.90
CA HIS A 77 1.33 5.58 13.03
C HIS A 77 2.53 4.62 13.12
N TYR A 78 2.92 3.99 12.01
CA TYR A 78 4.10 3.11 12.00
C TYR A 78 5.40 3.87 12.32
N LYS A 79 5.57 5.11 11.82
CA LYS A 79 6.74 5.94 12.18
C LYS A 79 6.75 6.35 13.66
N ALA A 80 5.59 6.44 14.30
CA ALA A 80 5.45 6.73 15.72
C ALA A 80 5.55 5.48 16.63
N GLY A 81 5.63 4.27 16.06
CA GLY A 81 5.61 3.00 16.81
C GLY A 81 4.20 2.55 17.23
N GLU A 82 3.15 3.17 16.67
CA GLU A 82 1.75 2.85 16.92
C GLU A 82 1.29 1.76 15.94
N GLU A 83 1.86 0.55 16.07
CA GLU A 83 1.73 -0.53 15.08
C GLU A 83 0.28 -0.97 14.83
N ASP A 84 -0.51 -1.15 15.90
CA ASP A 84 -1.93 -1.53 15.81
C ASP A 84 -2.73 -0.50 15.00
N GLU A 85 -2.46 0.80 15.23
CA GLU A 85 -3.18 1.88 14.55
C GLU A 85 -2.76 2.01 13.09
N GLY A 86 -1.48 1.75 12.79
CA GLY A 86 -0.99 1.57 11.43
C GLY A 86 -1.71 0.42 10.73
N TRP A 87 -1.85 -0.71 11.41
CA TRP A 87 -2.49 -1.91 10.87
C TRP A 87 -3.99 -1.70 10.61
N TYR A 88 -4.72 -1.08 11.56
CA TYR A 88 -6.14 -0.78 11.39
C TYR A 88 -6.41 0.21 10.27
N ALA A 89 -5.55 1.20 10.09
CA ALA A 89 -5.66 2.14 8.98
C ALA A 89 -5.46 1.44 7.61
N LEU A 90 -4.47 0.54 7.48
CA LEU A 90 -4.30 -0.29 6.27
C LEU A 90 -5.44 -1.29 6.06
N GLU A 91 -6.01 -1.84 7.13
CA GLU A 91 -7.18 -2.71 7.06
C GLU A 91 -8.38 -1.98 6.44
N GLU A 92 -8.57 -0.71 6.82
CA GLU A 92 -9.66 0.10 6.27
C GLU A 92 -9.42 0.43 4.79
N VAL A 93 -8.19 0.73 4.38
CA VAL A 93 -7.82 0.85 2.96
C VAL A 93 -8.17 -0.43 2.20
N ARG A 94 -7.80 -1.60 2.73
CA ARG A 94 -8.10 -2.91 2.11
C ARG A 94 -9.60 -3.13 1.97
N LYS A 95 -10.39 -2.83 3.01
CA LYS A 95 -11.86 -2.95 3.00
C LYS A 95 -12.52 -2.02 1.99
N LEU A 96 -12.05 -0.78 1.88
CA LEU A 96 -12.55 0.20 0.91
C LEU A 96 -12.26 -0.26 -0.52
N LEU A 97 -11.02 -0.63 -0.82
CA LEU A 97 -10.61 -1.03 -2.16
C LEU A 97 -11.19 -2.38 -2.58
N ARG A 98 -11.48 -3.29 -1.64
CA ARG A 98 -12.21 -4.53 -1.95
C ARG A 98 -13.56 -4.29 -2.62
N LYS A 99 -14.23 -3.15 -2.32
CA LYS A 99 -15.51 -2.77 -2.91
C LYS A 99 -15.38 -2.23 -4.34
N VAL A 100 -14.17 -1.85 -4.77
CA VAL A 100 -13.91 -1.38 -6.14
C VAL A 100 -13.72 -2.60 -7.04
N ARG A 101 -14.53 -2.73 -8.09
CA ARG A 101 -14.46 -3.88 -9.01
C ARG A 101 -13.16 -3.89 -9.81
N THR A 102 -12.53 -5.06 -9.85
CA THR A 102 -11.36 -5.39 -10.67
C THR A 102 -11.87 -6.23 -11.83
N GLN A 103 -12.38 -5.55 -12.86
CA GLN A 103 -13.14 -6.11 -13.98
C GLN A 103 -14.54 -6.63 -13.61
#